data_AF-A0A974VNZ5-F1
#
_entry.id   AF-A0A974VNZ5-F1
#
_cell.length_a   1.000
_cell.length_b   1.000
_cell.length_c   1.000
_cell.angle_alpha   90.00
_cell.angle_beta   90.00
_cell.angle_gamma   90.00
#
_symmetry.space_group_name_H-M   'P 1'
#
loop_
_entity.id
_entity.type
_entity.pdbx_description
1 polymer ?
#
loop_
_entity_poly.entity_id
_entity_poly.type
_entity_poly.pdbx_seq_one_letter_code
_entity_poly.pdbx_strand_id
1 'polypeptide(L)'
;MTKHEQARLLSGLVVSALALAPLTGMAADEPKAKPVETAPAPQPQAQTPREPRIGGPGIEQERHFDKIAAGRWTGPKLPDGQPDVQGHWSNTIANHNNFTDPQGGIPNDPAPNRRAKGPREERAPSRVSDPGDGQVPFQPWAAEKVKEFQVGFHNPTQPEYIEPLARCAPGGVPKSLYWHGYEISQYPGYVVFQFNSGTRIIHLDGKPHLPENIKLWNGDSRGHWEGNTLVVDVTNHNGKALFGRSGEFISENGHIQERYTFSNDGARYVYEATLTDPTVYTRPFTVTIPARKWTAKDKPNGWHFEVEPANYVGKAPLKEPVLDRYERVCAENNGGFGLVAAEQGKK
;
A
#
# COMPACT_ATOMS: atom_id res chain seq x y z
N MET A 1 2.35 53.85 -6.55
CA MET A 1 1.15 54.51 -7.11
C MET A 1 0.40 53.44 -7.90
N THR A 2 -0.84 53.04 -7.67
CA THR A 2 -1.93 53.48 -6.76
C THR A 2 -2.99 52.36 -6.68
N LYS A 3 -3.73 52.35 -5.57
CA LYS A 3 -4.89 51.51 -5.23
C LYS A 3 -6.18 51.98 -5.95
N HIS A 4 -7.23 51.15 -5.83
CA HIS A 4 -8.69 51.40 -6.04
C HIS A 4 -9.19 51.17 -7.48
N GLU A 5 -10.34 50.55 -7.75
CA GLU A 5 -11.67 50.71 -7.12
C GLU A 5 -12.54 49.43 -7.12
N GLN A 6 -13.43 49.35 -6.13
CA GLN A 6 -14.67 48.57 -6.14
C GLN A 6 -15.82 49.45 -6.64
N ALA A 7 -16.77 48.90 -7.42
CA ALA A 7 -18.11 49.45 -7.53
C ALA A 7 -19.16 48.38 -7.86
N ARG A 8 -20.27 48.46 -7.11
CA ARG A 8 -21.49 47.63 -7.16
C ARG A 8 -22.38 48.00 -8.35
N LEU A 9 -23.21 47.06 -8.81
CA LEU A 9 -24.50 47.37 -9.44
C LEU A 9 -25.59 46.38 -9.00
N LEU A 10 -26.69 46.96 -8.52
CA LEU A 10 -27.96 46.37 -8.10
C LEU A 10 -28.90 46.17 -9.28
N SER A 11 -29.76 45.13 -9.23
CA SER A 11 -31.21 45.10 -9.60
C SER A 11 -31.61 43.66 -9.97
N GLY A 12 -32.72 43.05 -9.55
CA GLY A 12 -33.88 43.54 -8.81
C GLY A 12 -34.72 42.36 -8.26
N LEU A 13 -35.43 42.61 -7.17
CA LEU A 13 -36.47 41.76 -6.60
C LEU A 13 -37.79 41.98 -7.35
N VAL A 14 -38.51 40.90 -7.67
CA VAL A 14 -39.95 40.94 -7.94
C VAL A 14 -40.64 40.24 -6.79
N VAL A 15 -41.41 41.02 -6.03
CA VAL A 15 -42.33 40.56 -4.98
C VAL A 15 -43.73 40.59 -5.60
N SER A 16 -44.42 39.45 -5.65
CA SER A 16 -45.86 39.40 -5.90
C SER A 16 -46.57 39.03 -4.61
N ALA A 17 -47.41 39.96 -4.15
CA ALA A 17 -48.28 39.84 -3.00
C ALA A 17 -49.52 39.00 -3.35
N LEU A 18 -49.97 38.16 -2.41
CA LEU A 18 -51.37 37.76 -2.33
C LEU A 18 -51.89 37.97 -0.90
N ALA A 19 -53.10 38.51 -0.84
CA ALA A 19 -53.74 39.17 0.28
C ALA A 19 -54.13 38.23 1.44
N LEU A 20 -54.09 38.77 2.66
CA LEU A 20 -54.80 38.25 3.82
C LEU A 20 -56.12 39.01 4.01
N ALA A 21 -57.22 38.26 4.20
CA ALA A 21 -58.34 38.68 5.04
C ALA A 21 -59.00 37.44 5.70
N PRO A 22 -59.60 37.58 6.89
CA PRO A 22 -59.75 36.50 7.87
C PRO A 22 -61.21 36.00 8.02
N LEU A 23 -61.41 34.84 8.65
CA LEU A 23 -62.23 34.68 9.88
C LEU A 23 -62.60 33.21 10.18
N THR A 24 -62.68 32.98 11.50
CA THR A 24 -63.56 32.04 12.22
C THR A 24 -63.29 30.54 12.11
N GLY A 25 -62.96 29.96 13.28
CA GLY A 25 -62.91 28.52 13.48
C GLY A 25 -64.29 27.88 13.44
N MET A 26 -64.31 26.64 12.96
CA MET A 26 -65.23 25.59 13.40
C MET A 26 -64.44 24.28 13.44
N ALA A 27 -64.66 23.53 14.51
CA ALA A 27 -64.04 22.24 14.79
C ALA A 27 -64.41 21.19 13.74
N ALA A 28 -63.46 20.35 13.37
CA ALA A 28 -63.69 19.06 12.73
C ALA A 28 -62.67 18.06 13.29
N ASP A 29 -63.18 16.88 13.68
CA ASP A 29 -62.51 15.81 14.40
C ASP A 29 -61.12 15.41 13.86
N GLU A 30 -60.15 15.27 14.77
CA GLU A 30 -58.94 14.51 14.51
C GLU A 30 -59.29 13.02 14.33
N PRO A 31 -58.86 12.37 13.23
CA PRO A 31 -58.96 10.93 13.13
C PRO A 31 -57.97 10.31 14.12
N LYS A 32 -58.50 9.64 15.16
CA LYS A 32 -57.71 8.76 16.04
C LYS A 32 -56.93 7.76 15.17
N ALA A 33 -55.62 7.97 15.06
CA ALA A 33 -54.72 7.00 14.45
C ALA A 33 -54.84 5.68 15.24
N LYS A 34 -55.12 4.59 14.51
CA LYS A 34 -55.07 3.24 15.09
C LYS A 34 -53.65 2.98 15.60
N PRO A 35 -53.47 2.27 16.73
CA PRO A 35 -52.16 1.81 17.15
C PRO A 35 -51.56 0.97 16.03
N VAL A 36 -50.40 1.39 15.52
CA VAL A 36 -49.59 0.53 14.66
C VAL A 36 -49.05 -0.56 15.57
N GLU A 37 -49.55 -1.77 15.39
CA GLU A 37 -49.04 -2.97 16.04
C GLU A 37 -47.58 -3.14 15.57
N THR A 38 -46.63 -2.82 16.46
CA THR A 38 -45.20 -3.01 16.20
C THR A 38 -44.94 -4.50 16.07
N ALA A 39 -44.72 -4.97 14.85
CA ALA A 39 -44.21 -6.31 14.62
C ALA A 39 -42.94 -6.50 15.47
N PRO A 40 -42.79 -7.64 16.17
CA PRO A 40 -41.62 -7.89 16.99
C PRO A 40 -40.36 -7.85 16.11
N ALA A 41 -39.30 -7.25 16.64
CA ALA A 41 -38.00 -7.22 15.98
C ALA A 41 -37.62 -8.65 15.53
N PRO A 42 -37.16 -8.84 14.28
CA PRO A 42 -36.78 -10.16 13.82
C PRO A 42 -35.70 -10.71 14.76
N GLN A 43 -35.97 -11.87 15.34
CA GLN A 43 -35.00 -12.58 16.17
C GLN A 43 -33.71 -12.78 15.37
N PRO A 44 -32.53 -12.75 16.02
CA PRO A 44 -31.27 -13.00 15.33
C PRO A 44 -31.34 -14.38 14.68
N GLN A 45 -31.55 -14.40 13.36
CA GLN A 45 -31.45 -15.63 12.59
C GLN A 45 -30.05 -16.15 12.81
N ALA A 46 -29.96 -17.42 13.23
CA ALA A 46 -28.69 -18.12 13.31
C ALA A 46 -27.96 -17.91 11.99
N GLN A 47 -26.85 -17.18 12.04
CA GLN A 47 -26.03 -16.93 10.87
C GLN A 47 -25.65 -18.30 10.32
N THR A 48 -26.13 -18.60 9.11
CA THR A 48 -25.62 -19.73 8.34
C THR A 48 -24.10 -19.59 8.35
N PRO A 49 -23.33 -20.67 8.64
CA PRO A 49 -21.88 -20.57 8.62
C PRO A 49 -21.47 -19.93 7.31
N ARG A 50 -20.81 -18.75 7.38
CA ARG A 50 -20.26 -18.13 6.18
C ARG A 50 -19.45 -19.21 5.48
N GLU A 51 -19.74 -19.46 4.21
CA GLU A 51 -18.85 -20.23 3.36
C GLU A 51 -17.43 -19.66 3.56
N PRO A 52 -16.43 -20.52 3.75
CA PRO A 52 -15.08 -20.09 4.09
C PRO A 52 -14.60 -19.08 3.05
N ARG A 53 -13.87 -18.05 3.51
CA ARG A 53 -13.09 -17.18 2.62
C ARG A 53 -12.41 -18.07 1.58
N ILE A 54 -12.52 -17.73 0.30
CA ILE A 54 -11.75 -18.41 -0.75
C ILE A 54 -10.28 -18.21 -0.38
N GLY A 55 -9.66 -19.24 0.19
CA GLY A 55 -8.30 -19.15 0.72
C GLY A 55 -7.93 -20.46 1.41
N GLY A 56 -7.16 -21.30 0.71
CA GLY A 56 -6.22 -22.20 1.38
C GLY A 56 -5.06 -21.39 1.96
N PRO A 57 -3.98 -22.01 2.49
CA PRO A 57 -2.94 -21.28 3.20
C PRO A 57 -2.22 -20.23 2.33
N GLY A 58 -2.27 -20.38 0.99
CA GLY A 58 -1.47 -19.61 0.04
C GLY A 58 0.02 -19.69 0.38
N ILE A 59 0.81 -18.68 0.02
CA ILE A 59 2.16 -18.60 0.58
C ILE A 59 2.01 -18.37 2.09
N GLU A 60 2.67 -19.20 2.89
CA GLU A 60 2.56 -19.12 4.34
C GLU A 60 3.42 -17.98 4.90
N GLN A 61 2.96 -17.38 5.99
CA GLN A 61 3.76 -16.42 6.75
C GLN A 61 4.82 -17.17 7.55
N GLU A 62 6.06 -17.08 7.09
CA GLU A 62 7.23 -17.66 7.72
C GLU A 62 7.66 -16.81 8.93
N ARG A 63 8.16 -17.46 9.98
CA ARG A 63 8.75 -16.80 11.16
C ARG A 63 10.28 -16.78 11.10
N HIS A 64 10.86 -17.50 10.14
CA HIS A 64 12.29 -17.62 9.95
C HIS A 64 12.55 -17.76 8.45
N PHE A 65 13.72 -17.35 8.01
CA PHE A 65 14.14 -17.53 6.64
C PHE A 65 15.64 -17.80 6.60
N ASP A 66 16.04 -18.66 5.69
CA ASP A 66 17.45 -18.98 5.49
C ASP A 66 18.11 -17.93 4.60
N LYS A 67 19.38 -17.62 4.90
CA LYS A 67 20.21 -16.84 3.99
C LYS A 67 20.52 -17.68 2.76
N ILE A 68 20.57 -17.03 1.60
CA ILE A 68 21.07 -17.64 0.37
C ILE A 68 22.49 -17.13 0.14
N ALA A 69 23.44 -18.03 -0.04
CA ALA A 69 24.82 -17.67 -0.30
C ALA A 69 24.97 -17.11 -1.72
N ALA A 70 25.72 -16.01 -1.85
CA ALA A 70 26.18 -15.53 -3.14
C ALA A 70 27.20 -16.54 -3.73
N GLY A 71 27.11 -16.79 -5.03
CA GLY A 71 27.96 -17.75 -5.70
C GLY A 71 27.63 -17.90 -7.18
N ARG A 72 28.15 -18.95 -7.79
CA ARG A 72 27.89 -19.25 -9.21
C ARG A 72 26.42 -19.62 -9.41
N TRP A 73 25.80 -19.04 -10.43
CA TRP A 73 24.49 -19.48 -10.92
C TRP A 73 24.60 -20.81 -11.67
N THR A 74 23.81 -21.78 -11.25
CA THR A 74 23.70 -23.11 -11.90
C THR A 74 22.29 -23.41 -12.41
N GLY A 75 21.35 -22.47 -12.27
CA GLY A 75 19.99 -22.61 -12.75
C GLY A 75 19.82 -22.30 -14.25
N PRO A 76 18.55 -22.23 -14.73
CA PRO A 76 18.23 -21.86 -16.10
C PRO A 76 18.76 -20.49 -16.49
N LYS A 77 19.06 -20.30 -17.77
CA LYS A 77 19.59 -19.04 -18.31
C LYS A 77 18.75 -18.57 -19.49
N LEU A 78 18.68 -17.26 -19.65
CA LEU A 78 18.13 -16.62 -20.84
C LEU A 78 19.04 -16.85 -22.06
N PRO A 79 18.54 -16.63 -23.29
CA PRO A 79 19.35 -16.78 -24.51
C PRO A 79 20.61 -15.91 -24.54
N ASP A 80 20.62 -14.78 -23.83
CA ASP A 80 21.78 -13.89 -23.68
C ASP A 80 22.74 -14.31 -22.56
N GLY A 81 22.48 -15.45 -21.89
CA GLY A 81 23.34 -16.06 -20.88
C GLY A 81 23.12 -15.55 -19.45
N GLN A 82 22.23 -14.57 -19.23
CA GLN A 82 21.87 -14.10 -17.90
C GLN A 82 21.12 -15.18 -17.10
N PRO A 83 21.19 -15.17 -15.75
CA PRO A 83 20.28 -15.96 -14.92
C PRO A 83 18.81 -15.72 -15.30
N ASP A 84 18.04 -16.78 -15.50
CA ASP A 84 16.61 -16.70 -15.73
C ASP A 84 15.86 -16.80 -14.40
N VAL A 85 15.41 -15.65 -13.90
CA VAL A 85 14.69 -15.51 -12.63
C VAL A 85 13.25 -15.06 -12.84
N GLN A 86 12.78 -15.02 -14.08
CA GLN A 86 11.45 -14.52 -14.42
C GLN A 86 10.34 -15.24 -13.67
N GLY A 87 9.24 -14.54 -13.41
CA GLY A 87 8.02 -15.08 -12.82
C GLY A 87 7.40 -14.19 -11.77
N HIS A 88 6.42 -14.74 -11.07
CA HIS A 88 5.71 -14.06 -10.00
C HIS A 88 6.35 -14.40 -8.65
N TRP A 89 6.60 -13.40 -7.84
CA TRP A 89 7.31 -13.50 -6.59
C TRP A 89 6.53 -12.80 -5.49
N SER A 90 6.70 -13.23 -4.25
CA SER A 90 6.23 -12.48 -3.10
C SER A 90 7.12 -12.74 -1.90
N ASN A 91 7.21 -11.75 -1.02
CA ASN A 91 7.80 -11.96 0.30
C ASN A 91 7.04 -13.03 1.09
N THR A 92 7.71 -13.66 2.05
CA THR A 92 7.14 -14.76 2.85
C THR A 92 6.86 -14.40 4.31
N ILE A 93 7.11 -13.17 4.76
CA ILE A 93 7.03 -12.84 6.19
C ILE A 93 5.68 -12.25 6.57
N ALA A 94 5.36 -11.08 6.02
CA ALA A 94 4.17 -10.29 6.31
C ALA A 94 4.17 -9.03 5.44
N ASN A 95 3.05 -8.30 5.45
CA ASN A 95 2.88 -7.10 4.65
C ASN A 95 3.70 -5.89 5.19
N HIS A 96 3.40 -4.71 4.68
CA HIS A 96 4.06 -3.44 5.01
C HIS A 96 3.46 -2.71 6.23
N ASN A 97 2.68 -3.38 7.09
CA ASN A 97 2.04 -2.75 8.24
C ASN A 97 3.05 -2.18 9.25
N ASN A 98 4.18 -2.87 9.44
CA ASN A 98 5.21 -2.49 10.38
C ASN A 98 6.57 -2.95 9.86
N PHE A 99 7.53 -2.05 9.86
CA PHE A 99 8.83 -2.30 9.23
C PHE A 99 9.78 -3.08 10.14
N THR A 100 9.85 -2.72 11.42
CA THR A 100 10.79 -3.33 12.40
C THR A 100 10.19 -4.51 13.17
N ASP A 101 8.87 -4.66 13.12
CA ASP A 101 8.15 -5.80 13.65
C ASP A 101 7.09 -6.26 12.63
N PRO A 102 7.51 -6.99 11.59
CA PRO A 102 6.67 -7.21 10.42
C PRO A 102 5.40 -8.03 10.67
N GLN A 103 5.41 -8.86 11.72
CA GLN A 103 4.23 -9.62 12.16
C GLN A 103 3.54 -8.97 13.38
N GLY A 104 3.93 -7.73 13.72
CA GLY A 104 3.42 -6.97 14.86
C GLY A 104 2.10 -6.23 14.62
N GLY A 105 1.65 -6.16 13.37
CA GLY A 105 0.50 -5.32 13.00
C GLY A 105 0.85 -3.84 12.95
N ILE A 106 -0.15 -2.99 12.68
CA ILE A 106 0.07 -1.55 12.53
C ILE A 106 0.32 -0.93 13.92
N PRO A 107 1.36 -0.09 14.10
CA PRO A 107 1.59 0.61 15.36
C PRO A 107 0.35 1.38 15.82
N ASN A 108 0.03 1.31 17.11
CA ASN A 108 -1.08 2.03 17.74
C ASN A 108 -2.48 1.74 17.16
N ASP A 109 -2.68 0.63 16.44
CA ASP A 109 -4.00 0.30 15.87
C ASP A 109 -5.05 0.07 16.97
N PRO A 110 -6.16 0.84 16.97
CA PRO A 110 -7.24 0.66 17.93
C PRO A 110 -7.99 -0.65 17.72
N ALA A 111 -7.95 -1.26 16.53
CA ALA A 111 -8.65 -2.49 16.22
C ALA A 111 -7.89 -3.72 16.74
N PRO A 112 -8.45 -4.50 17.70
CA PRO A 112 -7.73 -5.60 18.35
C PRO A 112 -7.38 -6.76 17.41
N ASN A 113 -8.13 -6.93 16.31
CA ASN A 113 -7.91 -7.99 15.33
C ASN A 113 -6.73 -7.74 14.38
N ARG A 114 -6.17 -6.52 14.38
CA ARG A 114 -5.01 -6.12 13.55
C ARG A 114 -3.72 -5.98 14.35
N ARG A 115 -3.75 -6.34 15.64
CA ARG A 115 -2.58 -6.37 16.51
C ARG A 115 -1.76 -7.64 16.33
N ALA A 116 -0.50 -7.55 16.71
CA ALA A 116 0.41 -8.66 16.95
C ALA A 116 -0.29 -9.87 17.59
N LYS A 117 -0.06 -11.06 17.02
CA LYS A 117 -0.42 -12.33 17.65
C LYS A 117 0.83 -12.95 18.27
N GLY A 118 0.73 -13.36 19.52
CA GLY A 118 1.85 -13.95 20.26
C GLY A 118 2.94 -12.93 20.64
N PRO A 119 3.96 -13.37 21.39
CA PRO A 119 5.03 -12.52 21.87
C PRO A 119 6.07 -12.20 20.77
N ARG A 120 6.94 -11.20 20.97
CA ARG A 120 7.83 -10.65 19.91
C ARG A 120 8.88 -11.66 19.43
N GLU A 121 9.40 -12.44 20.36
CA GLU A 121 10.42 -13.47 20.18
C GLU A 121 9.94 -14.68 19.36
N GLU A 122 8.62 -14.87 19.26
CA GLU A 122 8.02 -15.91 18.42
C GLU A 122 7.70 -15.43 17.00
N ARG A 123 7.87 -14.13 16.72
CA ARG A 123 7.62 -13.52 15.41
C ARG A 123 8.88 -13.48 14.57
N ALA A 124 8.70 -13.26 13.27
CA ALA A 124 9.80 -13.05 12.35
C ALA A 124 10.76 -11.94 12.80
N PRO A 125 12.06 -12.03 12.47
CA PRO A 125 13.03 -10.97 12.71
C PRO A 125 12.58 -9.61 12.15
N SER A 126 13.15 -8.54 12.69
CA SER A 126 13.02 -7.21 12.07
C SER A 126 13.48 -7.27 10.62
N ARG A 127 12.88 -6.44 9.75
CA ARG A 127 13.44 -6.24 8.41
C ARG A 127 14.81 -5.58 8.46
N VAL A 128 15.06 -4.76 9.47
CA VAL A 128 16.39 -4.20 9.70
C VAL A 128 17.26 -5.32 10.27
N SER A 129 18.27 -5.73 9.50
CA SER A 129 19.21 -6.79 9.86
C SER A 129 20.55 -6.26 10.37
N ASP A 130 20.88 -5.02 10.04
CA ASP A 130 21.95 -4.22 10.65
C ASP A 130 21.46 -2.78 10.81
N PRO A 131 21.57 -2.15 12.00
CA PRO A 131 22.16 -2.66 13.24
C PRO A 131 21.42 -3.85 13.86
N GLY A 132 22.13 -4.63 14.68
CA GLY A 132 21.63 -5.88 15.27
C GLY A 132 20.50 -5.74 16.28
N ASP A 133 20.15 -4.52 16.70
CA ASP A 133 18.96 -4.23 17.50
C ASP A 133 17.65 -4.21 16.67
N GLY A 134 17.78 -4.31 15.35
CA GLY A 134 16.67 -4.35 14.41
C GLY A 134 15.89 -3.03 14.30
N GLN A 135 16.49 -1.90 14.69
CA GLN A 135 15.87 -0.58 14.61
C GLN A 135 16.50 0.28 13.51
N VAL A 136 15.69 1.16 12.92
CA VAL A 136 16.20 2.15 11.97
C VAL A 136 16.98 3.23 12.74
N PRO A 137 18.25 3.51 12.40
CA PRO A 137 19.09 4.45 13.16
C PRO A 137 18.80 5.90 12.77
N PHE A 138 17.57 6.36 12.99
CA PHE A 138 17.12 7.71 12.63
C PHE A 138 17.93 8.82 13.32
N GLN A 139 18.10 9.93 12.60
CA GLN A 139 18.42 11.22 13.21
C GLN A 139 17.26 11.64 14.15
N PRO A 140 17.52 12.43 15.21
CA PRO A 140 16.48 12.80 16.18
C PRO A 140 15.23 13.43 15.56
N TRP A 141 15.40 14.33 14.59
CA TRP A 141 14.29 14.99 13.89
C TRP A 141 13.45 13.99 13.08
N ALA A 142 14.09 13.00 12.46
CA ALA A 142 13.43 12.00 11.63
C ALA A 142 12.66 11.01 12.52
N ALA A 143 13.23 10.62 13.66
CA ALA A 143 12.55 9.80 14.65
C ALA A 143 11.28 10.50 15.17
N GLU A 144 11.33 11.81 15.42
CA GLU A 144 10.16 12.56 15.86
C GLU A 144 9.09 12.65 14.76
N LYS A 145 9.48 12.92 13.52
CA LYS A 145 8.57 12.91 12.37
C LYS A 145 7.83 11.57 12.20
N VAL A 146 8.53 10.45 12.41
CA VAL A 146 7.93 9.10 12.36
C VAL A 146 6.89 8.93 13.48
N LYS A 147 7.19 9.38 14.71
CA LYS A 147 6.21 9.35 15.81
C LYS A 147 5.00 10.22 15.53
N GLU A 148 5.20 11.44 15.02
CA GLU A 148 4.11 12.34 14.64
C GLU A 148 3.20 11.70 13.59
N PHE A 149 3.78 11.07 12.57
CA PHE A 149 3.03 10.30 11.57
C PHE A 149 2.21 9.18 12.22
N GLN A 150 2.80 8.39 13.14
CA GLN A 150 2.10 7.30 13.82
C GLN A 150 0.92 7.78 14.69
N VAL A 151 1.03 8.97 15.28
CA VAL A 151 -0.08 9.60 16.03
C VAL A 151 -1.21 10.01 15.09
N GLY A 152 -0.86 10.60 13.93
CA GLY A 152 -1.83 11.06 12.94
C GLY A 152 -2.43 9.96 12.05
N PHE A 153 -1.76 8.81 11.90
CA PHE A 153 -2.09 7.78 10.90
C PHE A 153 -3.52 7.25 10.99
N HIS A 154 -4.00 6.93 12.20
CA HIS A 154 -5.34 6.33 12.39
C HIS A 154 -6.49 7.34 12.32
N ASN A 155 -6.18 8.64 12.48
CA ASN A 155 -7.15 9.72 12.37
C ASN A 155 -6.49 10.92 11.66
N PRO A 156 -6.25 10.82 10.35
CA PRO A 156 -5.45 11.80 9.62
C PRO A 156 -6.24 13.11 9.48
N THR A 157 -5.82 14.12 10.24
CA THR A 157 -6.38 15.48 10.19
C THR A 157 -5.65 16.38 9.18
N GLN A 158 -4.53 15.92 8.64
CA GLN A 158 -3.70 16.65 7.67
C GLN A 158 -3.22 15.72 6.54
N PRO A 159 -2.99 16.24 5.31
CA PRO A 159 -2.57 15.44 4.17
C PRO A 159 -1.28 14.62 4.34
N GLU A 160 -0.36 15.07 5.18
CA GLU A 160 0.93 14.44 5.49
C GLU A 160 0.81 13.17 6.34
N TYR A 161 -0.29 13.00 7.07
CA TYR A 161 -0.58 11.79 7.84
C TYR A 161 -1.27 10.71 7.00
N ILE A 162 -1.67 11.05 5.77
CA ILE A 162 -2.23 10.09 4.84
C ILE A 162 -1.07 9.38 4.15
N GLU A 163 -1.02 8.07 4.38
CA GLU A 163 -0.03 7.20 3.78
C GLU A 163 -0.10 7.30 2.23
N PRO A 164 1.03 7.48 1.51
CA PRO A 164 1.02 7.73 0.07
C PRO A 164 0.37 6.65 -0.80
N LEU A 165 0.53 5.38 -0.44
CA LEU A 165 -0.06 4.23 -1.13
C LEU A 165 -1.60 4.26 -1.08
N ALA A 166 -2.18 4.74 0.03
CA ALA A 166 -3.63 4.97 0.15
C ALA A 166 -4.15 5.99 -0.87
N ARG A 167 -3.25 6.80 -1.45
CA ARG A 167 -3.50 7.72 -2.57
C ARG A 167 -2.90 7.24 -3.88
N CYS A 168 -2.76 5.93 -4.05
CA CYS A 168 -2.32 5.34 -5.30
C CYS A 168 -0.86 5.62 -5.70
N ALA A 169 -0.06 6.22 -4.82
CA ALA A 169 1.33 6.52 -5.13
C ALA A 169 2.17 5.22 -5.15
N PRO A 170 3.19 5.13 -6.03
CA PRO A 170 4.10 3.99 -6.00
C PRO A 170 4.78 3.83 -4.64
N GLY A 171 4.84 2.59 -4.15
CA GLY A 171 5.36 2.28 -2.82
C GLY A 171 6.85 2.58 -2.64
N GLY A 172 7.59 2.75 -3.73
CA GLY A 172 9.04 2.92 -3.68
C GLY A 172 9.75 1.66 -3.19
N VAL A 173 11.05 1.80 -2.92
CA VAL A 173 11.92 0.71 -2.45
C VAL A 173 12.35 1.00 -1.01
N PRO A 174 12.36 -0.01 -0.11
CA PRO A 174 12.11 -1.42 -0.36
C PRO A 174 10.63 -1.85 -0.29
N LYS A 175 9.69 -0.95 0.06
CA LYS A 175 8.27 -1.31 0.34
C LYS A 175 7.61 -2.19 -0.71
N SER A 176 7.82 -1.89 -1.98
CA SER A 176 7.18 -2.62 -3.07
C SER A 176 7.51 -4.12 -3.07
N LEU A 177 8.63 -4.54 -2.46
CA LEU A 177 9.05 -5.94 -2.38
C LEU A 177 8.35 -6.77 -1.30
N TYR A 178 7.67 -6.14 -0.33
CA TYR A 178 6.99 -6.84 0.77
C TYR A 178 5.55 -6.41 1.02
N TRP A 179 4.96 -5.64 0.11
CA TRP A 179 3.54 -5.31 0.20
C TRP A 179 2.67 -6.46 -0.35
N HIS A 180 2.79 -6.75 -1.64
CA HIS A 180 2.09 -7.81 -2.36
C HIS A 180 3.08 -8.61 -3.21
N GLY A 181 2.56 -9.60 -3.93
CA GLY A 181 3.30 -10.22 -5.02
C GLY A 181 3.58 -9.24 -6.17
N TYR A 182 4.65 -9.51 -6.90
CA TYR A 182 5.11 -8.75 -8.05
C TYR A 182 5.65 -9.68 -9.11
N GLU A 183 5.69 -9.21 -10.35
CA GLU A 183 6.30 -9.93 -11.45
C GLU A 183 7.72 -9.43 -11.68
N ILE A 184 8.64 -10.36 -11.94
CA ILE A 184 9.95 -10.08 -12.54
C ILE A 184 9.90 -10.56 -13.99
N SER A 185 10.08 -9.63 -14.92
CA SER A 185 10.23 -9.90 -16.36
C SER A 185 11.63 -9.46 -16.80
N GLN A 186 12.29 -10.22 -17.68
CA GLN A 186 13.65 -9.92 -18.12
C GLN A 186 13.72 -9.72 -19.63
N TYR A 187 14.50 -8.73 -20.04
CA TYR A 187 14.73 -8.40 -21.44
C TYR A 187 16.22 -8.13 -21.65
N PRO A 188 16.71 -8.18 -22.91
CA PRO A 188 18.08 -7.75 -23.20
C PRO A 188 18.32 -6.32 -22.69
N GLY A 189 19.25 -6.19 -21.74
CA GLY A 189 19.68 -4.90 -21.18
C GLY A 189 18.83 -4.34 -20.03
N TYR A 190 17.75 -4.99 -19.57
CA TYR A 190 17.01 -4.53 -18.39
C TYR A 190 16.16 -5.63 -17.72
N VAL A 191 15.95 -5.48 -16.41
CA VAL A 191 15.00 -6.27 -15.59
C VAL A 191 13.84 -5.37 -15.20
N VAL A 192 12.61 -5.84 -15.36
CA VAL A 192 11.40 -5.10 -15.00
C VAL A 192 10.75 -5.78 -13.81
N PHE A 193 10.54 -4.99 -12.74
CA PHE A 193 9.68 -5.37 -11.62
C PHE A 193 8.34 -4.69 -11.80
N GLN A 194 7.27 -5.48 -11.89
CA GLN A 194 5.90 -4.98 -11.98
C GLN A 194 5.22 -5.15 -10.62
N PHE A 195 4.98 -4.02 -9.96
CA PHE A 195 4.22 -3.95 -8.72
C PHE A 195 2.81 -3.46 -9.03
N ASN A 196 1.87 -3.73 -8.13
CA ASN A 196 0.52 -3.19 -8.20
C ASN A 196 0.48 -1.65 -8.17
N SER A 197 1.45 -1.01 -7.52
CA SER A 197 1.57 0.46 -7.43
C SER A 197 2.50 1.10 -8.45
N GLY A 198 3.04 0.32 -9.38
CA GLY A 198 3.83 0.85 -10.49
C GLY A 198 4.93 -0.08 -10.96
N THR A 199 5.66 0.37 -11.95
CA THR A 199 6.75 -0.39 -12.56
C THR A 199 8.10 0.17 -12.12
N ARG A 200 9.07 -0.72 -11.92
CA ARG A 200 10.48 -0.37 -11.74
C ARG A 200 11.29 -1.04 -12.84
N ILE A 201 12.17 -0.28 -13.47
CA ILE A 201 13.08 -0.77 -14.51
C ILE A 201 14.49 -0.68 -13.95
N ILE A 202 15.21 -1.80 -13.99
CA ILE A 202 16.61 -1.91 -13.59
C ILE A 202 17.42 -2.08 -14.88
N HIS A 203 18.15 -1.03 -15.25
CA HIS A 203 18.98 -1.04 -16.45
C HIS A 203 20.27 -1.83 -16.22
N LEU A 204 20.59 -2.74 -17.14
CA LEU A 204 21.77 -3.61 -17.12
C LEU A 204 22.81 -3.23 -18.18
N ASP A 205 22.58 -2.14 -18.91
CA ASP A 205 23.36 -1.72 -20.08
C ASP A 205 24.54 -0.79 -19.72
N GLY A 206 24.82 -0.60 -18.42
CA GLY A 206 25.94 0.21 -17.93
C GLY A 206 25.77 1.72 -18.15
N LYS A 207 24.57 2.19 -18.54
CA LYS A 207 24.30 3.62 -18.68
C LYS A 207 24.47 4.35 -17.34
N PRO A 208 24.93 5.61 -17.35
CA PRO A 208 24.99 6.40 -16.13
C PRO A 208 23.59 6.61 -15.53
N HIS A 209 23.55 6.96 -14.25
CA HIS A 209 22.32 7.42 -13.62
C HIS A 209 21.77 8.68 -14.30
N LEU A 210 20.46 8.87 -14.16
CA LEU A 210 19.77 10.09 -14.58
C LEU A 210 20.34 11.31 -13.82
N PRO A 211 20.27 12.52 -14.42
CA PRO A 211 20.61 13.76 -13.71
C PRO A 211 19.92 13.87 -12.35
N GLU A 212 20.66 14.30 -11.32
CA GLU A 212 20.21 14.27 -9.91
C GLU A 212 18.92 15.06 -9.63
N ASN A 213 18.58 16.03 -10.49
CA ASN A 213 17.37 16.84 -10.38
C ASN A 213 16.09 16.10 -10.83
N ILE A 214 16.21 14.93 -11.46
CA ILE A 214 15.07 14.07 -11.78
C ILE A 214 14.79 13.20 -10.55
N LYS A 215 13.59 13.29 -9.97
CA LYS A 215 13.21 12.55 -8.77
C LYS A 215 12.05 11.59 -9.04
N LEU A 216 12.23 10.32 -8.70
CA LEU A 216 11.34 9.20 -9.04
C LEU A 216 10.85 8.48 -7.78
N TRP A 217 9.66 7.88 -7.85
CA TRP A 217 9.10 7.11 -6.74
C TRP A 217 9.88 5.82 -6.44
N ASN A 218 10.26 5.08 -7.49
CA ASN A 218 11.03 3.84 -7.38
C ASN A 218 12.54 4.04 -7.51
N GLY A 219 13.00 5.30 -7.51
CA GLY A 219 14.38 5.67 -7.80
C GLY A 219 14.81 5.37 -9.25
N ASP A 220 16.05 5.72 -9.57
CA ASP A 220 16.72 5.34 -10.80
C ASP A 220 17.68 4.19 -10.52
N SER A 221 17.51 3.06 -11.19
CA SER A 221 18.22 1.81 -10.89
C SER A 221 19.20 1.41 -11.97
N ARG A 222 20.42 1.05 -11.58
CA ARG A 222 21.46 0.46 -12.43
C ARG A 222 21.92 -0.85 -11.82
N GLY A 223 22.01 -1.91 -12.60
CA GLY A 223 22.37 -3.21 -12.06
C GLY A 223 23.23 -4.05 -12.98
N HIS A 224 23.73 -5.14 -12.40
CA HIS A 224 24.50 -6.16 -13.08
C HIS A 224 24.39 -7.49 -12.34
N TRP A 225 24.71 -8.58 -13.02
CA TRP A 225 24.71 -9.92 -12.43
C TRP A 225 26.09 -10.31 -11.90
N GLU A 226 26.14 -10.73 -10.64
CA GLU A 226 27.28 -11.39 -9.99
C GLU A 226 26.88 -12.83 -9.66
N GLY A 227 27.12 -13.75 -10.60
CA GLY A 227 26.72 -15.15 -10.42
C GLY A 227 25.21 -15.30 -10.24
N ASN A 228 24.76 -15.74 -9.06
CA ASN A 228 23.34 -15.85 -8.69
C ASN A 228 22.74 -14.57 -8.07
N THR A 229 23.47 -13.45 -8.08
CA THR A 229 23.03 -12.21 -7.43
C THR A 229 22.82 -11.11 -8.45
N LEU A 230 21.64 -10.48 -8.44
CA LEU A 230 21.44 -9.18 -9.12
C LEU A 230 21.85 -8.09 -8.15
N VAL A 231 22.89 -7.33 -8.50
CA VAL A 231 23.38 -6.19 -7.71
C VAL A 231 22.84 -4.92 -8.35
N VAL A 232 22.32 -4.00 -7.53
CA VAL A 232 21.64 -2.80 -8.02
C VAL A 232 22.04 -1.58 -7.19
N ASP A 233 22.45 -0.53 -7.88
CA ASP A 233 22.65 0.82 -7.34
C ASP A 233 21.39 1.66 -7.61
N VAL A 234 20.89 2.36 -6.59
CA VAL A 234 19.65 3.14 -6.66
C VAL A 234 19.85 4.54 -6.11
N THR A 235 19.42 5.52 -6.92
CA THR A 235 19.49 6.96 -6.61
C THR A 235 18.16 7.64 -6.98
N ASN A 236 18.15 8.99 -6.97
CA ASN A 236 17.06 9.80 -7.54
C ASN A 236 15.70 9.54 -6.90
N HIS A 237 15.65 9.25 -5.61
CA HIS A 237 14.40 9.11 -4.86
C HIS A 237 13.68 10.45 -4.74
N ASN A 238 12.35 10.45 -4.74
CA ASN A 238 11.55 11.66 -4.53
C ASN A 238 11.26 11.99 -3.06
N GLY A 239 11.73 11.16 -2.12
CA GLY A 239 11.56 11.37 -0.68
C GLY A 239 10.13 11.31 -0.15
N LYS A 240 9.15 10.86 -0.96
CA LYS A 240 7.72 10.88 -0.61
C LYS A 240 7.18 9.52 -0.20
N ALA A 241 7.81 8.43 -0.61
CA ALA A 241 7.40 7.08 -0.26
C ALA A 241 7.71 6.77 1.22
N LEU A 242 6.82 6.02 1.86
CA LEU A 242 7.03 5.44 3.18
C LEU A 242 7.33 3.95 3.03
N PHE A 243 8.19 3.40 3.89
CA PHE A 243 8.51 1.98 3.90
C PHE A 243 7.37 1.13 4.47
N GLY A 244 6.53 1.70 5.34
CA GLY A 244 5.39 0.99 5.90
C GLY A 244 4.38 1.94 6.53
N ARG A 245 3.31 1.37 7.05
CA ARG A 245 2.34 2.12 7.88
C ARG A 245 2.91 2.54 9.24
N SER A 246 4.13 2.11 9.54
CA SER A 246 4.95 2.56 10.67
C SER A 246 5.71 3.87 10.41
N GLY A 247 5.71 4.40 9.18
CA GLY A 247 6.14 5.78 8.88
C GLY A 247 7.62 5.97 8.52
N GLU A 248 8.43 4.91 8.47
CA GLU A 248 9.82 5.00 8.06
C GLU A 248 9.92 5.48 6.60
N PHE A 249 10.97 6.23 6.28
CA PHE A 249 11.12 6.88 4.97
C PHE A 249 12.60 7.10 4.64
N ILE A 250 12.87 7.44 3.38
CA ILE A 250 14.14 7.96 2.87
C ILE A 250 13.91 9.33 2.24
N SER A 251 14.90 10.21 2.21
CA SER A 251 14.81 11.51 1.54
C SER A 251 15.31 11.46 0.09
N GLU A 252 15.31 12.61 -0.58
CA GLU A 252 15.86 12.75 -1.94
C GLU A 252 17.38 12.60 -2.03
N ASN A 253 18.06 12.63 -0.87
CA ASN A 253 19.51 12.45 -0.73
C ASN A 253 19.89 10.99 -0.45
N GLY A 254 18.89 10.10 -0.48
CA GLY A 254 19.09 8.67 -0.27
C GLY A 254 19.90 8.00 -1.38
N HIS A 255 20.67 7.00 -0.98
CA HIS A 255 21.36 6.04 -1.85
C HIS A 255 21.07 4.64 -1.32
N ILE A 256 20.72 3.71 -2.20
CA ILE A 256 20.43 2.33 -1.82
C ILE A 256 21.27 1.38 -2.68
N GLN A 257 22.02 0.50 -2.01
CA GLN A 257 22.73 -0.60 -2.63
C GLN A 257 21.97 -1.88 -2.35
N GLU A 258 21.43 -2.50 -3.39
CA GLU A 258 20.59 -3.70 -3.27
C GLU A 258 21.29 -4.93 -3.84
N ARG A 259 20.99 -6.08 -3.26
CA ARG A 259 21.44 -7.40 -3.68
C ARG A 259 20.26 -8.36 -3.62
N TYR A 260 19.91 -8.94 -4.77
CA TYR A 260 18.89 -9.99 -4.88
C TYR A 260 19.61 -11.30 -5.11
N THR A 261 19.80 -12.10 -4.06
CA THR A 261 20.55 -13.36 -4.12
C THR A 261 19.58 -14.52 -4.31
N PHE A 262 19.58 -15.12 -5.50
CA PHE A 262 18.64 -16.18 -5.89
C PHE A 262 19.18 -17.57 -5.55
N SER A 263 18.30 -18.47 -5.10
CA SER A 263 18.63 -19.88 -4.97
C SER A 263 18.77 -20.51 -6.36
N ASN A 264 19.70 -21.46 -6.50
CA ASN A 264 19.99 -22.07 -7.81
C ASN A 264 18.84 -22.91 -8.39
N ASP A 265 17.86 -23.31 -7.57
CA ASP A 265 16.62 -23.93 -8.01
C ASP A 265 15.58 -22.92 -8.53
N GLY A 266 15.86 -21.61 -8.43
CA GLY A 266 14.98 -20.53 -8.87
C GLY A 266 13.70 -20.37 -8.05
N ALA A 267 13.61 -21.03 -6.88
CA ALA A 267 12.41 -21.04 -6.05
C ALA A 267 12.36 -19.91 -5.02
N ARG A 268 13.51 -19.39 -4.59
CA ARG A 268 13.63 -18.36 -3.55
C ARG A 268 14.69 -17.33 -3.91
N TYR A 269 14.58 -16.17 -3.29
CA TYR A 269 15.68 -15.23 -3.22
C TYR A 269 15.63 -14.46 -1.90
N VAL A 270 16.78 -13.92 -1.50
CA VAL A 270 16.86 -12.97 -0.39
C VAL A 270 17.27 -11.62 -0.95
N TYR A 271 16.45 -10.60 -0.69
CA TYR A 271 16.79 -9.21 -0.91
C TYR A 271 17.54 -8.69 0.31
N GLU A 272 18.74 -8.18 0.10
CA GLU A 272 19.47 -7.38 1.08
C GLU A 272 19.71 -6.00 0.49
N ALA A 273 19.43 -4.95 1.26
CA ALA A 273 19.72 -3.60 0.81
C ALA A 273 20.32 -2.75 1.92
N THR A 274 21.42 -2.06 1.62
CA THR A 274 22.02 -1.07 2.50
C THR A 274 21.56 0.32 2.08
N LEU A 275 20.88 1.00 2.99
CA LEU A 275 20.35 2.34 2.80
C LEU A 275 21.28 3.35 3.45
N THR A 276 21.68 4.36 2.69
CA THR A 276 22.49 5.48 3.14
C THR A 276 21.74 6.78 2.87
N ASP A 277 21.44 7.53 3.92
CA ASP A 277 20.87 8.88 3.81
C ASP A 277 21.30 9.68 5.05
N PRO A 278 22.37 10.49 4.96
CA PRO A 278 22.87 11.24 6.10
C PRO A 278 21.89 12.32 6.58
N THR A 279 20.90 12.69 5.77
CA THR A 279 19.84 13.62 6.16
C THR A 279 18.90 12.97 7.19
N VAL A 280 18.60 11.68 7.01
CA VAL A 280 17.55 10.95 7.74
C VAL A 280 18.11 9.98 8.78
N TYR A 281 19.27 9.38 8.53
CA TYR A 281 19.88 8.35 9.38
C TYR A 281 21.23 8.81 9.96
N THR A 282 21.55 8.31 11.15
CA THR A 282 22.84 8.54 11.84
C THR A 282 23.97 7.68 11.30
N ARG A 283 23.64 6.58 10.62
CA ARG A 283 24.55 5.67 9.91
C ARG A 283 23.77 4.93 8.81
N PRO A 284 24.46 4.34 7.82
CA PRO A 284 23.84 3.35 6.96
C PRO A 284 23.27 2.18 7.77
N PHE A 285 22.20 1.58 7.25
CA PHE A 285 21.58 0.39 7.83
C PHE A 285 21.17 -0.57 6.71
N THR A 286 21.06 -1.86 7.05
CA THR A 286 20.73 -2.91 6.10
C THR A 286 19.38 -3.51 6.41
N VAL A 287 18.62 -3.79 5.36
CA VAL A 287 17.35 -4.50 5.42
C VAL A 287 17.45 -5.84 4.73
N THR A 288 16.69 -6.83 5.21
CA THR A 288 16.62 -8.17 4.62
C THR A 288 15.17 -8.60 4.45
N ILE A 289 14.78 -8.98 3.23
CA ILE A 289 13.44 -9.43 2.87
C ILE A 289 13.55 -10.74 2.09
N PRO A 290 13.08 -11.88 2.65
CA PRO A 290 13.03 -13.12 1.90
C PRO A 290 11.83 -13.12 0.95
N ALA A 291 12.01 -13.71 -0.22
CA ALA A 291 10.95 -13.90 -1.21
C ALA A 291 10.98 -15.31 -1.79
N ARG A 292 9.82 -15.77 -2.24
CA ARG A 292 9.69 -17.02 -2.98
C ARG A 292 8.89 -16.84 -4.25
N LYS A 293 9.17 -17.70 -5.23
CA LYS A 293 8.46 -17.77 -6.49
C LYS A 293 7.11 -18.44 -6.27
N TRP A 294 6.09 -17.90 -6.93
CA TRP A 294 4.77 -18.50 -7.04
C TRP A 294 4.80 -19.70 -7.99
N THR A 295 3.99 -20.70 -7.68
CA THR A 295 3.74 -21.83 -8.58
C THR A 295 2.24 -22.08 -8.69
N ALA A 296 1.81 -22.80 -9.73
CA ALA A 296 0.40 -23.20 -9.88
C ALA A 296 -0.15 -24.06 -8.72
N LYS A 297 0.72 -24.56 -7.82
CA LYS A 297 0.32 -25.27 -6.59
C LYS A 297 -0.17 -24.31 -5.50
N ASP A 298 0.25 -23.05 -5.57
CA ASP A 298 -0.11 -22.03 -4.59
C ASP A 298 -1.49 -21.47 -4.89
N LYS A 299 -2.42 -21.62 -3.94
CA LYS A 299 -3.73 -20.98 -4.04
C LYS A 299 -3.62 -19.49 -3.72
N PRO A 300 -4.32 -18.61 -4.43
CA PRO A 300 -4.43 -17.21 -4.03
C PRO A 300 -4.99 -17.08 -2.62
N ASN A 301 -4.45 -16.15 -1.84
CA ASN A 301 -4.87 -15.89 -0.45
C ASN A 301 -5.15 -14.40 -0.19
N GLY A 302 -5.36 -13.61 -1.24
CA GLY A 302 -5.64 -12.16 -1.18
C GLY A 302 -4.43 -11.32 -0.82
N TRP A 303 -3.52 -11.81 0.04
CA TRP A 303 -2.33 -11.06 0.43
C TRP A 303 -1.19 -11.16 -0.60
N HIS A 304 -0.76 -12.36 -0.97
CA HIS A 304 0.35 -12.54 -1.91
C HIS A 304 -0.07 -12.35 -3.36
N PHE A 305 -1.31 -12.72 -3.65
CA PHE A 305 -1.93 -12.62 -4.97
C PHE A 305 -3.34 -12.10 -4.74
N GLU A 306 -3.53 -10.81 -5.02
CA GLU A 306 -4.83 -10.15 -4.94
C GLU A 306 -5.75 -10.69 -6.04
N VAL A 307 -6.53 -11.70 -5.68
CA VAL A 307 -7.78 -12.04 -6.37
C VAL A 307 -8.84 -12.24 -5.29
N GLU A 308 -9.22 -11.14 -4.64
CA GLU A 308 -10.59 -11.09 -4.17
C GLU A 308 -11.48 -10.92 -5.40
N PRO A 309 -12.59 -11.66 -5.54
CA PRO A 309 -13.61 -11.27 -6.50
C PRO A 309 -13.98 -9.83 -6.18
N ALA A 310 -13.80 -8.91 -7.14
CA ALA A 310 -14.36 -7.57 -7.04
C ALA A 310 -15.81 -7.70 -6.54
N ASN A 311 -16.26 -6.83 -5.64
CA ASN A 311 -17.66 -6.80 -5.24
C ASN A 311 -18.49 -6.65 -6.52
N TYR A 312 -19.03 -7.79 -6.97
CA TYR A 312 -19.85 -7.86 -8.14
C TYR A 312 -21.12 -7.10 -7.90
N VAL A 313 -21.93 -7.15 -8.95
CA VAL A 313 -23.31 -6.78 -9.16
C VAL A 313 -24.18 -8.06 -9.16
N GLY A 314 -25.30 -8.17 -8.44
CA GLY A 314 -26.26 -9.30 -8.51
C GLY A 314 -26.39 -10.40 -7.43
N LYS A 315 -25.41 -10.78 -6.58
CA LYS A 315 -25.73 -11.20 -5.17
C LYS A 315 -26.32 -10.07 -4.27
N ALA A 316 -27.33 -9.41 -4.87
CA ALA A 316 -27.90 -8.05 -4.83
C ALA A 316 -27.09 -6.79 -5.26
N PRO A 317 -26.01 -6.87 -6.03
CA PRO A 317 -25.36 -5.67 -6.55
C PRO A 317 -25.78 -5.14 -7.96
N LEU A 318 -25.08 -4.09 -8.41
CA LEU A 318 -25.41 -2.96 -9.34
C LEU A 318 -25.65 -3.25 -10.85
N LYS A 319 -26.89 -3.27 -11.35
CA LYS A 319 -27.24 -3.65 -12.74
C LYS A 319 -26.48 -2.96 -13.90
N GLU A 320 -25.77 -1.88 -13.66
CA GLU A 320 -24.79 -1.35 -14.61
C GLU A 320 -23.44 -1.18 -13.90
N PRO A 321 -22.33 -1.68 -14.47
CA PRO A 321 -21.01 -1.46 -13.91
C PRO A 321 -20.70 0.03 -13.96
N VAL A 322 -20.61 0.68 -12.79
CA VAL A 322 -19.94 1.98 -12.71
C VAL A 322 -18.45 1.67 -12.79
N LEU A 323 -17.95 1.57 -14.01
CA LEU A 323 -16.58 1.94 -14.27
C LEU A 323 -16.53 3.44 -13.97
N ASP A 324 -16.03 3.82 -12.78
CA ASP A 324 -15.60 5.20 -12.63
C ASP A 324 -14.54 5.42 -13.70
N ARG A 325 -14.85 6.33 -14.63
CA ARG A 325 -14.00 6.67 -15.77
C ARG A 325 -12.61 7.16 -15.30
N TYR A 326 -12.48 7.50 -14.02
CA TYR A 326 -11.28 8.04 -13.40
C TYR A 326 -10.47 7.03 -12.56
N GLU A 327 -10.99 5.83 -12.24
CA GLU A 327 -10.23 4.82 -11.47
C GLU A 327 -9.47 3.87 -12.39
N ARG A 328 -8.25 4.26 -12.78
CA ARG A 328 -7.29 3.38 -13.46
C ARG A 328 -5.95 3.24 -12.72
N VAL A 329 -5.86 3.65 -11.46
CA VAL A 329 -4.61 3.58 -10.69
C VAL A 329 -4.95 3.25 -9.23
N CYS A 330 -4.32 2.21 -8.68
CA CYS A 330 -4.34 1.74 -7.28
C CYS A 330 -5.69 1.82 -6.55
N ALA A 331 -6.60 0.90 -6.80
CA ALA A 331 -7.52 0.53 -5.75
C ALA A 331 -6.71 -0.22 -4.67
N GLU A 332 -6.29 0.46 -3.61
CA GLU A 332 -6.14 -0.22 -2.32
C GLU A 332 -7.44 -1.01 -2.12
N ASN A 333 -7.33 -2.30 -1.83
CA ASN A 333 -8.41 -3.22 -1.48
C ASN A 333 -9.18 -2.70 -0.24
N ASN A 334 -9.87 -1.59 -0.40
CA ASN A 334 -10.51 -0.84 0.66
C ASN A 334 -11.83 -1.52 0.98
N GLY A 335 -11.73 -2.56 1.80
CA GLY A 335 -12.74 -2.76 2.81
C GLY A 335 -13.02 -1.43 3.51
N GLY A 336 -14.28 -0.98 3.48
CA GLY A 336 -14.85 0.04 4.36
C GLY A 336 -14.40 1.50 4.23
N PHE A 337 -13.36 1.86 3.49
CA PHE A 337 -12.86 3.25 3.43
C PHE A 337 -13.29 4.06 2.19
N GLY A 338 -14.07 3.47 1.27
CA GLY A 338 -14.59 4.12 0.06
C GLY A 338 -15.99 4.74 0.19
N LEU A 339 -16.39 5.27 1.35
CA LEU A 339 -17.68 5.98 1.50
C LEU A 339 -17.49 7.50 1.51
N VAL A 340 -17.28 8.10 0.34
CA VAL A 340 -17.55 9.51 0.02
C VAL A 340 -17.56 9.63 -1.51
N ALA A 341 -18.53 10.21 -2.21
CA ALA A 341 -19.70 11.00 -1.87
C ALA A 341 -20.81 10.67 -2.89
N ALA A 342 -22.05 10.42 -2.44
CA ALA A 342 -23.19 10.43 -3.34
C ALA A 342 -23.71 11.88 -3.41
N GLU A 343 -23.80 12.44 -4.62
CA GLU A 343 -24.50 13.70 -4.87
C GLU A 343 -25.89 13.65 -4.23
N GLN A 344 -26.15 14.55 -3.28
CA GLN A 344 -27.52 14.85 -2.90
C GLN A 344 -28.19 15.59 -4.06
N GLY A 345 -29.19 14.94 -4.64
CA GLY A 345 -30.27 15.63 -5.32
C GLY A 345 -30.20 15.65 -6.84
N LYS A 346 -30.63 14.55 -7.46
CA LYS A 346 -31.50 14.59 -8.65
C LYS A 346 -32.50 13.44 -8.63
N LYS A 347 -33.70 13.73 -8.11
CA LYS A 347 -34.99 13.43 -8.74
C LYS A 347 -36.10 14.15 -8.01
#